data_AF-A0A564VYE1-F1
#
_entry.id   AF-A0A564VYE1-F1
#
_cell.length_a   1.000
_cell.length_b   1.000
_cell.length_c   1.000
_cell.angle_alpha   90.00
_cell.angle_beta   90.00
_cell.angle_gamma   90.00
#
_symmetry.space_group_name_H-M   'P 1'
#
loop_
_entity.id
_entity.type
_entity.pdbx_description
1 polymer ?
#
loop_
_entity_poly.entity_id
_entity_poly.type
_entity_poly.pdbx_seq_one_letter_code
_entity_poly.pdbx_strand_id
1 'polypeptide(L)'
;METNYAKSAYRTFLFWGVCSSLGVTISTLVDATLVGNFIGSTGLAVANIATPVFLLYLLMGITLGGGAGVLIGKKLGEADLKGVNRVFGSVLSVGLITGVLFAAVSLVFRSALCSLLGATPELLPQALQYLNVVFAFAPIYVLYNILSIAVRTDGAPKLAAISSAGVIVTNLSLDLLFMKVLT
;
A
#
# COMPACT_ATOMS: atom_id res chain seq x y z
N MET A 1 29.69 -7.96 23.07
CA MET A 1 28.51 -8.82 22.78
C MET A 1 27.44 -8.06 21.99
N GLU A 2 27.18 -6.79 22.30
CA GLU A 2 26.20 -5.93 21.62
C GLU A 2 26.47 -5.66 20.13
N THR A 3 27.74 -5.52 19.72
CA THR A 3 28.10 -5.23 18.32
C THR A 3 27.77 -6.36 17.34
N ASN A 4 27.85 -7.63 17.78
CA ASN A 4 27.48 -8.77 16.96
C ASN A 4 25.97 -8.91 16.81
N TYR A 5 25.20 -8.57 17.86
CA TYR A 5 23.74 -8.53 17.80
C TYR A 5 23.25 -7.42 16.85
N ALA A 6 23.78 -6.20 16.98
CA ALA A 6 23.43 -5.09 16.11
C ALA A 6 23.74 -5.38 14.63
N LYS A 7 24.90 -5.99 14.33
CA LYS A 7 25.25 -6.43 12.97
C LYS A 7 24.31 -7.51 12.44
N SER A 8 23.95 -8.48 13.27
CA SER A 8 23.02 -9.56 12.90
C SER A 8 21.62 -9.00 12.58
N ALA A 9 21.07 -8.19 13.48
CA ALA A 9 19.78 -7.52 13.30
C ALA A 9 19.78 -6.66 12.04
N TYR A 10 20.79 -5.80 11.85
CA TYR A 10 20.91 -4.97 10.65
C TYR A 10 20.87 -5.80 9.36
N ARG A 11 21.65 -6.90 9.30
CA ARG A 11 21.67 -7.78 8.11
C ARG A 11 20.31 -8.44 7.87
N THR A 12 19.62 -8.88 8.92
CA THR A 12 18.28 -9.48 8.79
C THR A 12 17.26 -8.47 8.28
N PHE A 13 17.21 -7.27 8.86
CA PHE A 13 16.31 -6.20 8.42
C PHE A 13 16.60 -5.75 6.99
N LEU A 14 17.89 -5.57 6.65
CA LEU A 14 18.30 -5.17 5.31
C LEU A 14 17.94 -6.24 4.28
N PHE A 15 18.27 -7.50 4.54
CA PHE A 15 17.99 -8.59 3.60
C PHE A 15 16.48 -8.73 3.34
N TRP A 16 15.65 -8.83 4.38
CA TRP A 16 14.20 -8.95 4.21
C TRP A 16 13.56 -7.69 3.65
N GLY A 17 14.08 -6.52 4.01
CA GLY A 17 13.65 -5.24 3.44
C GLY A 17 13.90 -5.18 1.93
N VAL A 18 15.12 -5.51 1.50
CA VAL A 18 15.48 -5.54 0.07
C VAL A 18 14.66 -6.58 -0.69
N CYS A 19 14.52 -7.80 -0.18
CA CYS A 19 13.69 -8.83 -0.81
C CYS A 19 12.23 -8.39 -0.96
N SER A 20 11.66 -7.76 0.07
CA SER A 20 10.30 -7.24 0.02
C SER A 20 10.15 -6.13 -1.02
N SER A 21 11.08 -5.16 -1.06
CA SER A 21 11.03 -4.08 -2.06
C SER A 21 11.22 -4.58 -3.49
N LEU A 22 12.14 -5.53 -3.71
CA LEU A 22 12.32 -6.16 -5.02
C LEU A 22 11.06 -6.91 -5.46
N GLY A 23 10.43 -7.65 -4.55
CA GLY A 23 9.18 -8.34 -4.83
C GLY A 23 8.09 -7.37 -5.30
N VAL A 24 7.89 -6.27 -4.57
CA VAL A 24 6.90 -5.24 -4.93
C VAL A 24 7.21 -4.64 -6.31
N THR A 25 8.47 -4.27 -6.58
CA THR A 25 8.86 -3.70 -7.88
C THR A 25 8.64 -4.67 -9.04
N ILE A 26 8.97 -5.95 -8.86
CA ILE A 26 8.75 -6.97 -9.88
C ILE A 26 7.26 -7.14 -10.14
N SER A 27 6.43 -7.18 -9.10
CA SER A 27 4.98 -7.26 -9.25
C SER A 27 4.41 -6.09 -10.03
N THR A 28 4.82 -4.86 -9.71
CA THR A 28 4.37 -3.67 -10.46
C THR A 28 4.76 -3.73 -11.94
N LEU A 29 5.95 -4.26 -12.25
CA LEU A 29 6.37 -4.49 -13.65
C LEU A 29 5.48 -5.53 -14.34
N VAL A 30 5.19 -6.63 -13.65
CA VAL A 30 4.34 -7.71 -14.17
C VAL A 30 2.92 -7.19 -14.40
N ASP A 31 2.31 -6.48 -13.46
CA ASP A 31 0.98 -5.88 -13.60
C ASP A 31 0.91 -4.94 -14.80
N ALA A 32 1.87 -4.02 -14.95
CA ALA A 32 1.94 -3.12 -16.10
C ALA A 32 2.05 -3.90 -17.43
N THR A 33 2.83 -4.98 -17.42
CA THR A 33 3.00 -5.85 -18.59
C THR A 33 1.73 -6.65 -18.90
N LEU A 34 1.03 -7.15 -17.87
CA LEU A 34 -0.23 -7.87 -18.03
C LEU A 34 -1.33 -6.95 -18.55
N VAL A 35 -1.52 -5.78 -17.94
CA VAL A 35 -2.48 -4.77 -18.40
C VAL A 35 -2.18 -4.34 -19.84
N GLY A 36 -0.90 -4.10 -20.15
CA GLY A 36 -0.47 -3.74 -21.51
C GLY A 36 -0.74 -4.83 -22.56
N ASN A 37 -0.58 -6.11 -22.21
CA ASN A 37 -0.80 -7.23 -23.15
C ASN A 37 -2.28 -7.63 -23.27
N PHE A 38 -3.03 -7.68 -22.17
CA PHE A 38 -4.41 -8.18 -22.15
C PHE A 38 -5.44 -7.08 -22.44
N ILE A 39 -5.22 -5.85 -21.95
CA ILE A 39 -6.17 -4.73 -22.10
C ILE A 39 -5.70 -3.73 -23.16
N GLY A 40 -4.40 -3.64 -23.40
CA GLY A 40 -3.80 -2.76 -24.41
C GLY A 40 -3.47 -1.36 -23.88
N SER A 41 -3.17 -0.44 -24.81
CA SER A 41 -2.71 0.92 -24.51
C SER A 41 -3.72 1.73 -23.68
N THR A 42 -5.01 1.51 -23.90
CA THR A 42 -6.11 2.16 -23.16
C THR A 42 -6.09 1.78 -21.68
N GLY A 43 -5.94 0.50 -21.36
CA GLY A 43 -5.86 0.03 -19.96
C GLY A 43 -4.64 0.58 -19.24
N LEU A 44 -3.50 0.62 -19.91
CA LEU A 44 -2.26 1.17 -19.35
C LEU A 44 -2.38 2.69 -19.12
N ALA A 45 -3.05 3.42 -20.02
CA ALA A 45 -3.33 4.85 -19.84
C ALA A 45 -4.22 5.10 -18.60
N VAL A 46 -5.28 4.31 -18.42
CA VAL A 46 -6.15 4.40 -17.24
C VAL A 46 -5.38 4.10 -15.94
N ALA A 47 -4.53 3.06 -15.94
CA ALA A 47 -3.69 2.74 -14.78
C ALA A 47 -2.74 3.92 -14.42
N ASN A 48 -2.14 4.55 -15.42
CA ASN A 48 -1.26 5.70 -15.21
C ASN A 48 -1.99 6.94 -14.67
N ILE A 49 -3.22 7.21 -15.13
CA ILE A 49 -4.08 8.27 -14.58
C ILE A 49 -4.37 8.01 -13.10
N ALA A 50 -4.48 6.75 -12.69
CA ALA A 50 -4.77 6.37 -11.31
C ALA A 50 -3.53 6.36 -10.38
N THR A 51 -2.31 6.24 -10.91
CA THR A 51 -1.07 6.19 -10.13
C THR A 51 -0.94 7.29 -9.07
N PRO A 52 -1.23 8.59 -9.35
CA PRO A 52 -1.12 9.64 -8.35
C PRO A 52 -2.03 9.42 -7.13
N VAL A 53 -3.18 8.78 -7.32
CA VAL A 53 -4.13 8.44 -6.24
C VAL A 53 -3.52 7.39 -5.31
N PHE A 54 -2.93 6.34 -5.87
CA PHE A 54 -2.22 5.32 -5.09
C PHE A 54 -1.05 5.93 -4.31
N LEU A 55 -0.25 6.80 -4.94
CA LEU A 55 0.86 7.49 -4.28
C LEU A 55 0.38 8.36 -3.12
N LEU A 56 -0.77 9.02 -3.26
CA LEU A 56 -1.34 9.81 -2.20
C LEU A 56 -1.79 8.94 -1.02
N TYR A 57 -2.48 7.82 -1.25
CA TYR A 57 -2.85 6.90 -0.16
C TYR A 57 -1.63 6.23 0.49
N LEU A 58 -0.61 5.91 -0.31
CA LEU A 58 0.66 5.40 0.18
C LEU A 58 1.35 6.41 1.10
N LEU A 59 1.43 7.68 0.68
CA LEU A 59 2.00 8.78 1.47
C LEU A 59 1.32 8.87 2.84
N MET A 60 -0.01 8.79 2.89
CA MET A 60 -0.76 8.85 4.14
C MET A 60 -0.44 7.67 5.05
N GLY A 61 -0.45 6.45 4.49
CA GLY A 61 -0.12 5.24 5.24
C GLY A 61 1.30 5.24 5.79
N ILE A 62 2.28 5.69 5.01
CA ILE A 62 3.68 5.82 5.44
C ILE A 62 3.83 6.91 6.50
N THR A 63 3.17 8.06 6.33
CA THR A 63 3.28 9.17 7.30
C THR A 63 2.72 8.77 8.66
N LEU A 64 1.49 8.21 8.68
CA LEU A 64 0.84 7.77 9.92
C LEU A 64 1.56 6.55 10.52
N GLY A 65 1.81 5.53 9.70
CA GLY A 65 2.45 4.28 10.14
C GLY A 65 3.89 4.48 10.56
N GLY A 66 4.66 5.25 9.81
CA GLY A 66 6.05 5.60 10.12
C GLY A 66 6.16 6.44 11.39
N GLY A 67 5.33 7.48 11.52
CA GLY A 67 5.28 8.31 12.73
C GLY A 67 4.89 7.51 13.97
N ALA A 68 3.88 6.65 13.87
CA ALA A 68 3.50 5.74 14.95
C ALA A 68 4.59 4.68 15.23
N GLY A 69 5.28 4.20 14.21
CA GLY A 69 6.38 3.24 14.33
C GLY A 69 7.52 3.76 15.20
N VAL A 70 7.85 5.06 15.12
CA VAL A 70 8.85 5.69 16.01
C VAL A 70 8.38 5.65 17.47
N LEU A 71 7.12 5.99 17.73
CA LEU A 71 6.55 5.98 19.07
C LEU A 71 6.42 4.56 19.63
N ILE A 72 6.00 3.60 18.81
CA ILE A 72 5.93 2.17 19.15
C ILE A 72 7.33 1.64 19.48
N GLY A 73 8.33 1.93 18.63
CA GLY A 73 9.70 1.52 18.87
C GLY A 73 10.27 2.08 20.18
N LYS A 74 10.00 3.35 20.48
CA LYS A 74 10.37 3.95 21.78
C LYS A 74 9.71 3.21 22.95
N LYS A 75 8.41 2.94 22.86
CA LYS A 75 7.63 2.28 23.92
C LYS A 75 8.04 0.83 24.14
N LEU A 76 8.39 0.11 23.07
CA LEU A 76 8.99 -1.22 23.15
C LEU A 76 10.32 -1.18 23.90
N GLY A 77 11.17 -0.17 23.64
CA GLY A 77 12.42 0.04 24.38
C GLY A 77 12.21 0.35 25.87
N GLU A 78 11.09 0.99 26.24
CA GLU A 78 10.68 1.24 27.63
C GLU A 78 10.01 0.02 28.30
N ALA A 79 9.86 -1.11 27.59
CA ALA A 79 9.06 -2.28 28.00
C ALA A 79 7.58 -1.95 28.33
N ASP A 80 7.05 -0.83 27.82
CA ASP A 80 5.68 -0.37 28.05
C ASP A 80 4.71 -0.93 27.00
N LEU A 81 4.35 -2.20 27.14
CA LEU A 81 3.45 -2.90 26.21
C LEU A 81 2.03 -2.30 26.17
N LYS A 82 1.57 -1.70 27.28
CA LYS A 82 0.27 -1.01 27.31
C LYS A 82 0.31 0.25 26.45
N GLY A 83 1.40 1.01 26.53
CA GLY A 83 1.65 2.16 25.67
C GLY A 83 1.77 1.79 24.20
N VAL A 84 2.45 0.69 23.86
CA VAL A 84 2.53 0.14 22.49
C VAL A 84 1.12 -0.09 21.91
N ASN A 85 0.29 -0.86 22.62
CA ASN A 85 -1.06 -1.18 22.17
C ASN A 85 -1.95 0.07 22.03
N ARG A 86 -1.77 1.06 22.92
CA ARG A 86 -2.51 2.32 22.85
C ARG A 86 -2.14 3.14 21.61
N VAL A 87 -0.84 3.27 21.32
CA VAL A 87 -0.38 3.98 20.11
C VAL A 87 -0.84 3.25 18.86
N PHE A 88 -0.69 1.92 18.83
CA PHE A 88 -1.14 1.08 17.71
C PHE A 88 -2.64 1.22 17.42
N GLY A 89 -3.50 1.10 18.45
CA GLY A 89 -4.94 1.28 18.28
C GLY A 89 -5.31 2.71 17.86
N SER A 90 -4.59 3.71 18.36
CA SER A 90 -4.82 5.12 17.99
C SER A 90 -4.47 5.38 16.53
N VAL A 91 -3.32 4.91 16.05
CA VAL A 91 -2.92 5.10 14.64
C VAL A 91 -3.83 4.35 13.68
N LEU A 92 -4.31 3.16 14.04
CA LEU A 92 -5.30 2.45 13.23
C LEU A 92 -6.63 3.21 13.15
N SER A 93 -7.09 3.76 14.27
CA SER A 93 -8.34 4.55 14.30
C SER A 93 -8.21 5.82 13.46
N VAL A 94 -7.10 6.55 13.60
CA VAL A 94 -6.81 7.75 12.79
C VAL A 94 -6.63 7.38 11.31
N GLY A 95 -5.93 6.28 11.01
CA GLY A 95 -5.75 5.76 9.66
C GLY A 95 -7.08 5.41 8.98
N LEU A 96 -7.98 4.75 9.71
CA LEU A 96 -9.31 4.42 9.21
C LEU A 96 -10.14 5.70 8.96
N ILE A 97 -10.17 6.63 9.91
CA ILE A 97 -10.92 7.90 9.78
C ILE A 97 -10.39 8.70 8.58
N THR A 98 -9.07 8.89 8.49
CA THR A 98 -8.45 9.62 7.38
C THR A 98 -8.71 8.93 6.04
N GLY A 99 -8.58 7.62 5.96
CA GLY A 99 -8.90 6.85 4.75
C GLY A 99 -10.37 6.96 4.33
N VAL A 100 -11.31 6.92 5.28
CA VAL A 100 -12.75 7.09 5.00
C VAL A 100 -13.06 8.51 4.53
N LEU A 101 -12.45 9.52 5.15
CA LEU A 101 -12.61 10.91 4.70
C LEU A 101 -12.10 11.10 3.27
N PHE A 102 -10.94 10.53 2.94
CA PHE A 102 -10.40 10.57 1.58
C PHE A 102 -11.26 9.80 0.58
N ALA A 103 -11.76 8.61 0.95
CA ALA A 103 -12.70 7.89 0.10
C ALA A 103 -13.95 8.74 -0.20
N ALA A 104 -14.54 9.37 0.84
CA ALA A 104 -15.71 10.22 0.69
C ALA A 104 -15.43 11.42 -0.23
N VAL A 105 -14.35 12.16 0.01
CA VAL A 105 -13.96 13.32 -0.81
C VAL A 105 -13.67 12.87 -2.25
N SER A 106 -12.89 11.82 -2.45
CA SER A 106 -12.53 11.32 -3.78
C SER A 106 -13.74 10.82 -4.56
N LEU A 107 -14.71 10.17 -3.92
CA LEU A 107 -15.93 9.70 -4.56
C LEU A 107 -16.89 10.86 -4.92
N VAL A 108 -17.00 11.88 -4.06
CA VAL A 108 -17.83 13.07 -4.33
C VAL A 108 -17.26 13.87 -5.51
N PHE A 109 -15.93 14.06 -5.55
CA PHE A 109 -15.25 14.83 -6.59
C PHE A 109 -14.66 13.97 -7.72
N ARG A 110 -15.10 12.71 -7.86
CA ARG A 110 -14.48 11.72 -8.77
C ARG A 110 -14.28 12.20 -10.19
N SER A 111 -15.28 12.88 -10.79
CA SER A 111 -15.20 13.33 -12.18
C SER A 111 -14.19 14.47 -12.34
N ALA A 112 -14.20 15.43 -11.41
CA ALA A 112 -13.24 16.53 -11.40
C ALA A 112 -11.81 16.03 -11.15
N LEU A 113 -11.64 15.07 -10.24
CA LEU A 113 -10.35 14.44 -9.97
C LEU A 113 -9.85 13.66 -11.19
N CYS A 114 -10.68 12.85 -11.84
CA CYS A 114 -10.27 12.12 -13.04
C CYS A 114 -9.81 13.08 -14.15
N SER A 115 -10.56 14.15 -14.40
CA SER A 115 -10.16 15.17 -15.39
C SER A 115 -8.88 15.91 -14.99
N LEU A 116 -8.71 16.24 -13.71
CA LEU A 116 -7.49 16.88 -13.19
C LEU A 116 -6.26 15.98 -13.34
N LEU A 117 -6.43 14.67 -13.16
CA LEU A 117 -5.39 13.65 -13.31
C LEU A 117 -5.06 13.34 -14.78
N GLY A 118 -5.71 14.01 -15.74
CA GLY A 118 -5.40 13.91 -17.16
C GLY A 118 -6.28 12.94 -17.94
N ALA A 119 -7.44 12.52 -17.42
CA ALA A 119 -8.39 11.74 -18.19
C ALA A 119 -8.98 12.56 -19.35
N THR A 120 -8.68 12.16 -20.59
CA THR A 120 -9.33 12.72 -21.78
C THR A 120 -10.81 12.32 -21.83
N PRO A 121 -11.65 13.02 -22.60
CA PRO A 121 -13.07 12.66 -22.74
C PRO A 121 -13.32 11.22 -23.19
N GLU A 122 -12.44 10.64 -24.02
CA GLU A 122 -12.59 9.23 -24.45
C GLU A 122 -12.25 8.23 -23.33
N LEU A 123 -11.27 8.55 -22.47
CA LEU A 123 -10.81 7.69 -21.39
C LEU A 123 -11.61 7.85 -20.09
N LEU A 124 -12.32 8.97 -19.93
CA LEU A 124 -13.03 9.33 -18.70
C LEU A 124 -13.99 8.23 -18.20
N PRO A 125 -14.79 7.54 -19.04
CA PRO A 125 -15.67 6.47 -18.55
C PRO A 125 -14.92 5.29 -17.95
N GLN A 126 -13.82 4.87 -18.59
CA GLN A 126 -13.00 3.75 -18.14
C GLN A 126 -12.18 4.13 -16.90
N ALA A 127 -11.62 5.35 -16.89
CA ALA A 127 -10.92 5.91 -15.74
C ALA A 127 -11.84 6.00 -14.52
N LEU A 128 -13.08 6.46 -14.68
CA LEU A 128 -14.06 6.51 -13.60
C LEU A 128 -14.42 5.13 -13.07
N GLN A 129 -14.62 4.13 -13.93
CA GLN A 129 -14.89 2.76 -13.48
C GLN A 129 -13.76 2.23 -12.60
N TYR A 130 -12.51 2.38 -13.05
CA TYR A 130 -11.33 1.94 -12.30
C TYR A 130 -11.15 2.74 -11.00
N LEU A 131 -11.17 4.08 -11.08
CA LEU A 131 -10.91 4.95 -9.94
C LEU A 131 -12.02 4.91 -8.89
N ASN A 132 -13.27 4.66 -9.25
CA ASN A 132 -14.34 4.47 -8.25
C ASN A 132 -14.00 3.33 -7.28
N VAL A 133 -13.47 2.22 -7.80
CA VAL A 133 -13.05 1.09 -6.97
C VAL A 133 -11.84 1.51 -6.12
N VAL A 134 -10.83 2.14 -6.72
CA VAL A 134 -9.65 2.62 -5.99
C VAL A 134 -10.02 3.58 -4.86
N PHE A 135 -10.94 4.52 -5.12
CA PHE A 135 -11.41 5.49 -4.13
C PHE A 135 -12.16 4.82 -2.98
N ALA A 136 -13.04 3.87 -3.27
CA ALA A 136 -13.78 3.15 -2.24
C ALA A 136 -12.86 2.34 -1.31
N PHE A 137 -11.75 1.81 -1.84
CA PHE A 137 -10.78 1.00 -1.10
C PHE A 137 -9.66 1.81 -0.42
N ALA A 138 -9.69 3.15 -0.49
CA ALA A 138 -8.71 4.01 0.18
C ALA A 138 -8.48 3.67 1.66
N PRO A 139 -9.50 3.42 2.51
CA PRO A 139 -9.30 3.12 3.93
C PRO A 139 -8.51 1.83 4.14
N ILE A 140 -8.81 0.80 3.34
CA ILE A 140 -8.14 -0.50 3.41
C ILE A 140 -6.68 -0.34 2.99
N TYR A 141 -6.40 0.44 1.94
CA TYR A 141 -5.04 0.68 1.45
C TYR A 141 -4.19 1.45 2.48
N VAL A 142 -4.75 2.48 3.12
CA VAL A 142 -4.05 3.23 4.18
C VAL A 142 -3.75 2.33 5.38
N LEU A 143 -4.73 1.55 5.84
CA LEU A 143 -4.55 0.63 6.95
C LEU A 143 -3.52 -0.47 6.65
N TYR A 144 -3.53 -1.01 5.44
CA TYR A 144 -2.53 -1.98 4.98
C TYR A 144 -1.10 -1.42 5.15
N ASN A 145 -0.87 -0.18 4.74
CA ASN A 145 0.44 0.45 4.87
C ASN A 145 0.83 0.69 6.34
N ILE A 146 -0.11 1.12 7.19
CA ILE A 146 0.13 1.29 8.63
C ILE A 146 0.50 -0.05 9.28
N LEU A 147 -0.26 -1.11 8.99
CA LEU A 147 -0.01 -2.46 9.52
C LEU A 147 1.33 -3.03 9.04
N SER A 148 1.64 -2.85 7.76
CA SER A 148 2.91 -3.29 7.17
C SER A 148 4.11 -2.67 7.88
N ILE A 149 4.03 -1.38 8.26
CA ILE A 149 5.07 -0.71 9.03
C ILE A 149 5.09 -1.21 10.48
N ALA A 150 3.93 -1.33 11.13
CA ALA A 150 3.83 -1.79 12.52
C ALA A 150 4.46 -3.17 12.74
N VAL A 151 4.23 -4.14 11.84
CA VAL A 151 4.82 -5.49 11.92
C VAL A 151 6.35 -5.45 11.78
N ARG A 152 6.89 -4.52 10.96
CA ARG A 152 8.34 -4.31 10.86
C ARG A 152 8.91 -3.70 12.13
N THR A 153 8.19 -2.76 12.74
CA THR A 153 8.58 -2.10 13.99
C THR A 153 8.59 -3.07 15.18
N ASP A 154 7.68 -4.03 15.22
CA ASP A 154 7.58 -5.04 16.30
C ASP A 154 8.67 -6.13 16.25
N GLY A 155 9.76 -5.91 15.51
CA GLY A 155 10.89 -6.84 15.44
C GLY A 155 10.63 -8.09 14.59
N ALA A 156 9.54 -8.13 13.83
CA ALA A 156 9.17 -9.26 12.97
C ALA A 156 9.25 -8.96 11.46
N PRO A 157 10.41 -8.48 10.92
CA PRO A 157 10.55 -8.14 9.51
C PRO A 157 10.34 -9.33 8.57
N LYS A 158 10.59 -10.56 9.04
CA LYS A 158 10.30 -11.79 8.29
C LYS A 158 8.79 -11.98 8.07
N LEU A 159 7.96 -11.73 9.09
CA LEU A 159 6.50 -11.81 8.95
C LEU A 159 5.99 -10.74 7.99
N ALA A 160 6.52 -9.52 8.07
CA ALA A 160 6.20 -8.46 7.11
C ALA A 160 6.54 -8.88 5.67
N ALA A 161 7.72 -9.44 5.43
CA ALA A 161 8.14 -9.89 4.11
C ALA A 161 7.26 -11.04 3.56
N ILE A 162 6.92 -12.03 4.41
CA ILE A 162 6.02 -13.13 4.03
C ILE A 162 4.62 -12.59 3.73
N SER A 163 4.10 -11.66 4.54
CA SER A 163 2.81 -11.02 4.29
C SER A 163 2.80 -10.27 2.95
N SER A 164 3.86 -9.51 2.65
CA SER A 164 4.00 -8.83 1.36
C SER A 164 4.05 -9.82 0.20
N ALA A 165 4.79 -10.93 0.34
CA ALA A 165 4.81 -11.99 -0.66
C ALA A 165 3.42 -12.61 -0.86
N GLY A 166 2.64 -12.81 0.21
CA GLY A 166 1.25 -13.25 0.13
C GLY A 166 0.38 -12.27 -0.67
N VAL A 167 0.46 -10.98 -0.36
CA VAL A 167 -0.26 -9.93 -1.11
C VAL A 167 0.10 -9.95 -2.59
N ILE A 168 1.39 -10.04 -2.90
CA ILE A 168 1.91 -10.13 -4.28
C ILE A 168 1.34 -11.34 -5.01
N VAL A 169 1.40 -12.52 -4.39
CA VAL A 169 0.91 -13.76 -5.01
C VAL A 169 -0.59 -13.70 -5.22
N THR A 170 -1.35 -13.21 -4.23
CA THR A 170 -2.79 -13.02 -4.35
C THR A 170 -3.13 -12.05 -5.47
N ASN A 171 -2.47 -10.89 -5.53
CA ASN A 171 -2.69 -9.89 -6.57
C ASN A 171 -2.40 -10.45 -7.96
N LEU A 172 -1.24 -11.05 -8.20
CA LEU A 172 -0.90 -11.71 -9.48
C LEU A 172 -1.89 -12.82 -9.87
N SER A 173 -2.34 -13.61 -8.89
CA SER A 173 -3.28 -14.71 -9.14
C SER A 173 -4.66 -14.16 -9.53
N LEU A 174 -5.12 -13.10 -8.86
CA LEU A 174 -6.37 -12.43 -9.20
C LEU A 174 -6.28 -11.74 -10.55
N ASP A 175 -5.17 -11.10 -10.85
CA ASP A 175 -4.91 -10.45 -12.14
C ASP A 175 -4.97 -11.45 -13.29
N LEU A 176 -4.28 -12.60 -13.17
CA LEU A 176 -4.36 -13.67 -14.15
C LEU A 176 -5.77 -14.26 -14.27
N LEU A 177 -6.47 -14.45 -13.15
CA LEU A 177 -7.81 -15.03 -13.16
C LEU A 177 -8.82 -14.07 -13.81
N PHE A 178 -8.84 -12.80 -13.40
CA PHE A 178 -9.79 -11.83 -13.93
C PHE A 178 -9.45 -11.42 -15.36
N MET A 179 -8.19 -11.11 -15.68
CA MET A 179 -7.85 -10.67 -17.04
C MET A 179 -7.93 -11.80 -18.07
N LYS A 180 -7.60 -13.04 -17.72
CA LYS A 180 -7.65 -14.16 -18.68
C LYS A 180 -9.07 -14.73 -18.88
N VAL A 181 -9.95 -14.61 -17.89
CA VAL A 181 -11.31 -15.20 -17.93
C VAL A 181 -12.38 -14.18 -18.34
N LEU A 182 -12.22 -12.90 -17.99
CA LEU A 182 -13.22 -11.85 -18.30
C LEU A 182 -12.86 -10.96 -19.51
N THR A 183 -11.70 -11.18 -20.14
CA THR A 183 -11.28 -10.48 -21.38
C THR A 183 -11.18 -11.47 -22.52
#